data_AF-A0A2D4GMR8-F1
#
_entry.id   AF-A0A2D4GMR8-F1
#
_cell.length_a   1.000
_cell.length_b   1.000
_cell.length_c   1.000
_cell.angle_alpha   90.00
_cell.angle_beta   90.00
_cell.angle_gamma   90.00
#
_symmetry.space_group_name_H-M   'P 1'
#
loop_
_entity.id
_entity.type
_entity.pdbx_description
1 polymer ?
#
loop_
_entity_poly.entity_id
_entity_poly.type
_entity_poly.pdbx_seq_one_letter_code
_entity_poly.pdbx_strand_id
1 'polypeptide(L)'
;GFEFEDDSVEAVRRFKKSKQKKKNALQSLPKIDLDNYSILPMDEGDEDREAAEDDEEANSAGSDLDLDLGENCLQEGEKPDSSHPLYVLPLYSLLAPEKQAKVFRPSPPGTRLCVVATNVAETSLTIPGVRYVVDCGKVKKRFYDKVTGISSFKVMWTSQASANQRAGRAGRTEPGHCYRLYSSAVFSDFEPFSAPEITRRPVDDLILQMKALNIEKVINFPFPTPPPSDALKAAEELLIALGALKTPTT
;
A
#
# COMPACT_ATOMS: atom_id res chain seq x y z
N GLY A 1 65.57 9.24 -33.56
CA GLY A 1 65.26 9.54 -32.16
C GLY A 1 63.98 10.32 -32.13
N PHE A 2 63.03 9.85 -31.31
CA PHE A 2 61.79 10.51 -30.86
C PHE A 2 60.65 10.72 -31.88
N GLU A 3 59.82 9.69 -32.07
CA GLU A 3 58.50 9.79 -32.71
C GLU A 3 57.41 8.91 -32.02
N PHE A 4 57.61 8.51 -30.75
CA PHE A 4 56.71 7.60 -30.03
C PHE A 4 55.90 8.23 -28.87
N GLU A 5 55.99 9.55 -28.66
CA GLU A 5 55.32 10.20 -27.50
C GLU A 5 53.97 10.88 -27.82
N ASP A 6 53.69 11.22 -29.08
CA ASP A 6 52.54 12.09 -29.44
C ASP A 6 51.19 11.33 -29.47
N ASP A 7 51.19 10.04 -29.83
CA ASP A 7 49.98 9.20 -29.91
C ASP A 7 49.34 8.94 -28.53
N SER A 8 50.14 8.95 -27.46
CA SER A 8 49.65 8.73 -26.09
C SER A 8 48.85 9.94 -25.56
N VAL A 9 49.23 11.15 -25.97
CA VAL A 9 48.63 12.40 -25.48
C VAL A 9 47.27 12.64 -26.13
N GLU A 10 47.13 12.26 -27.40
CA GLU A 10 45.87 12.37 -28.14
C GLU A 10 44.82 11.37 -27.65
N ALA A 11 45.22 10.14 -27.32
CA ALA A 11 44.34 9.12 -26.73
C ALA A 11 43.81 9.56 -25.36
N VAL A 12 44.66 10.15 -24.51
CA VAL A 12 44.28 10.67 -23.19
C VAL A 12 43.32 11.87 -23.30
N ARG A 13 43.49 12.74 -24.31
CA ARG A 13 42.58 13.86 -24.58
C ARG A 13 41.20 13.39 -25.06
N ARG A 14 41.13 12.36 -25.92
CA ARG A 14 39.85 11.76 -26.37
C ARG A 14 39.12 11.06 -25.22
N PHE A 15 39.84 10.39 -24.34
CA PHE A 15 39.27 9.73 -23.15
C PHE A 15 38.70 10.74 -22.14
N LYS A 16 39.40 11.86 -21.92
CA LYS A 16 38.91 12.97 -21.07
C LYS A 16 37.67 13.65 -21.64
N LYS A 17 37.62 13.89 -22.96
CA LYS A 17 36.42 14.42 -23.64
C LYS A 17 35.21 13.47 -23.55
N SER A 18 35.43 12.16 -23.65
CA SER A 18 34.37 11.15 -23.47
C SER A 18 33.80 11.12 -22.04
N LYS A 19 34.67 11.19 -21.02
CA LYS A 19 34.25 11.32 -19.61
C LYS A 19 33.48 12.62 -19.33
N GLN A 20 33.87 13.74 -19.95
CA GLN A 20 33.21 15.03 -19.77
C GLN A 20 31.86 15.09 -20.48
N LYS A 21 31.71 14.42 -21.63
CA LYS A 21 30.43 14.24 -22.32
C LYS A 21 29.47 13.32 -21.55
N LYS A 22 29.98 12.27 -20.90
CA LYS A 22 29.19 11.42 -19.98
C LYS A 22 28.76 12.15 -18.71
N LYS A 23 29.59 13.04 -18.15
CA LYS A 23 29.22 13.90 -17.01
C LYS A 23 28.11 14.89 -17.34
N ASN A 24 28.09 15.42 -18.56
CA ASN A 24 27.04 16.35 -19.01
C ASN A 24 25.75 15.66 -19.47
N ALA A 25 25.76 14.34 -19.68
CA ALA A 25 24.59 13.55 -20.08
C ALA A 25 23.83 12.92 -18.89
N LEU A 26 24.38 12.95 -17.67
CA LEU A 26 23.59 12.79 -16.45
C LEU A 26 22.82 14.09 -16.23
N GLN A 27 21.68 14.24 -16.93
CA GLN A 27 20.64 15.14 -16.46
C GLN A 27 20.33 14.72 -15.02
N SER A 28 20.58 15.62 -14.07
CA SER A 28 20.21 15.43 -12.69
C SER A 28 18.75 14.98 -12.65
N LEU A 29 18.48 13.83 -12.03
CA LEU A 29 17.13 13.39 -11.76
C LEU A 29 16.36 14.58 -11.17
N PRO A 30 15.12 14.84 -11.60
CA PRO A 30 14.33 15.91 -11.00
C PRO A 30 14.33 15.69 -9.48
N LYS A 31 14.66 16.73 -8.72
CA LYS A 31 14.47 16.71 -7.26
C LYS A 31 12.96 16.60 -7.04
N ILE A 32 12.49 15.38 -6.82
CA ILE A 32 11.10 15.13 -6.43
C ILE A 32 11.03 15.51 -4.96
N ASP A 33 10.42 16.65 -4.69
CA ASP A 33 10.03 17.03 -3.35
C ASP A 33 8.71 16.30 -3.02
N LEU A 34 8.75 15.40 -2.06
CA LEU A 34 7.60 14.61 -1.63
C LEU A 34 6.57 15.48 -0.90
N ASP A 35 6.98 16.64 -0.40
CA ASP A 35 6.12 17.59 0.31
C ASP A 35 5.28 18.44 -0.67
N ASN A 36 5.62 18.43 -1.96
CA ASN A 36 4.88 19.12 -3.02
C ASN A 36 3.69 18.32 -3.58
N TYR A 37 3.43 17.11 -3.09
CA TYR A 37 2.22 16.37 -3.45
C TYR A 37 1.08 16.71 -2.49
N SER A 38 0.04 17.36 -3.01
CA SER A 38 -1.21 17.59 -2.28
C SER A 38 -1.78 16.24 -1.83
N ILE A 39 -1.82 16.02 -0.51
CA ILE A 39 -2.39 14.81 0.13
C ILE A 39 -3.93 14.84 0.08
N LEU A 40 -4.50 15.95 -0.40
CA LEU A 40 -5.92 16.07 -0.65
C LEU A 40 -6.30 15.17 -1.84
N PRO A 41 -7.29 14.27 -1.69
CA PRO A 41 -7.87 13.57 -2.83
C PRO A 41 -8.27 14.63 -3.87
N MET A 42 -7.94 14.42 -5.15
CA MET A 42 -8.58 15.20 -6.20
C MET A 42 -10.10 15.02 -6.02
N ASP A 43 -10.73 16.15 -5.77
CA ASP A 43 -12.14 16.37 -5.47
C ASP A 43 -13.05 15.42 -6.29
N GLU A 44 -13.60 14.41 -5.62
CA GLU A 44 -14.85 13.79 -6.06
C GLU A 44 -15.92 14.80 -5.70
N GLY A 45 -16.48 15.47 -6.72
CA GLY A 45 -17.47 16.51 -6.53
C GLY A 45 -18.62 16.06 -5.65
N ASP A 46 -18.69 16.66 -4.47
CA ASP A 46 -19.88 16.78 -3.65
C ASP A 46 -19.97 18.26 -3.23
N GLU A 47 -20.90 18.96 -3.86
CA GLU A 47 -21.41 20.26 -3.41
C GLU A 47 -21.98 20.06 -2.00
N ASP A 48 -21.34 20.67 -1.00
CA ASP A 48 -21.88 21.14 0.30
C ASP A 48 -20.88 20.91 1.44
N ARG A 49 -20.07 21.92 1.75
CA ARG A 49 -19.70 22.35 3.11
C ARG A 49 -18.78 23.56 3.09
N GLU A 50 -19.38 24.74 3.26
CA GLU A 50 -18.68 25.87 3.87
C GLU A 50 -18.53 25.59 5.38
N ALA A 51 -17.30 25.65 5.90
CA ALA A 51 -17.01 26.17 7.25
C ALA A 51 -15.50 26.20 7.55
N ALA A 52 -15.05 27.41 7.90
CA ALA A 52 -13.95 27.77 8.81
C ALA A 52 -12.49 27.63 8.31
N GLU A 53 -11.96 28.80 7.95
CA GLU A 53 -10.54 29.19 8.03
C GLU A 53 -10.06 29.34 9.50
N ASP A 54 -8.74 29.50 9.66
CA ASP A 54 -7.93 29.78 10.85
C ASP A 54 -7.46 28.59 11.72
N ASP A 55 -6.19 28.19 11.55
CA ASP A 55 -5.12 28.67 12.45
C ASP A 55 -3.72 28.25 11.92
N GLU A 56 -2.95 29.27 11.53
CA GLU A 56 -1.49 29.22 11.36
C GLU A 56 -0.84 29.30 12.75
N GLU A 57 0.02 28.34 13.10
CA GLU A 57 1.09 28.65 14.05
C GLU A 57 2.38 27.90 13.72
N ALA A 58 3.34 28.67 13.21
CA ALA A 58 4.71 28.30 12.99
C ALA A 58 5.43 28.08 14.33
N ASN A 59 6.09 26.94 14.50
CA ASN A 59 7.19 26.82 15.46
C ASN A 59 8.41 26.17 14.79
N SER A 60 9.30 27.05 14.38
CA SER A 60 10.71 26.78 14.08
C SER A 60 11.46 26.53 15.38
N ALA A 61 11.94 25.30 15.58
CA ALA A 61 13.01 25.02 16.54
C ALA A 61 13.85 23.86 16.00
N GLY A 62 15.02 24.21 15.46
CA GLY A 62 16.00 23.25 14.99
C GLY A 62 16.60 22.41 16.12
N SER A 63 16.85 21.14 15.82
CA SER A 63 17.92 20.38 16.46
C SER A 63 18.57 19.49 15.40
N ASP A 64 19.68 19.95 14.85
CA ASP A 64 20.69 19.11 14.20
C ASP A 64 21.16 18.07 15.22
N LEU A 65 20.82 16.80 14.98
CA LEU A 65 21.44 15.66 15.62
C LEU A 65 22.28 14.94 14.55
N ASP A 66 23.54 15.36 14.46
CA ASP A 66 24.60 14.66 13.73
C ASP A 66 24.77 13.24 14.32
N LEU A 67 24.28 12.24 13.58
CA LEU A 67 24.56 10.84 13.85
C LEU A 67 25.86 10.45 13.12
N ASP A 68 26.97 10.55 13.84
CA ASP A 68 28.30 10.06 13.45
C ASP A 68 28.30 8.52 13.34
N LEU A 69 28.05 8.01 12.12
CA LEU A 69 28.18 6.60 11.79
C LEU A 69 29.64 6.32 11.41
N GLY A 70 30.39 5.81 12.39
CA GLY A 70 31.82 5.50 12.30
C GLY A 70 32.24 4.77 11.02
N GLU A 71 33.31 5.29 10.43
CA GLU A 71 34.12 4.67 9.39
C GLU A 71 34.65 3.30 9.86
N ASN A 72 34.09 2.20 9.35
CA ASN A 72 34.82 0.99 8.96
C ASN A 72 33.87 -0.09 8.44
N CYS A 73 33.60 -0.07 7.12
CA CYS A 73 33.29 -1.25 6.30
C CYS A 73 33.10 -0.87 4.83
N LEU A 74 34.16 -0.36 4.18
CA LEU A 74 34.21 -0.28 2.72
C LEU A 74 34.87 -1.55 2.19
N GLN A 75 34.09 -2.62 2.03
CA GLN A 75 34.36 -3.58 0.96
C GLN A 75 33.68 -3.03 -0.29
N GLU A 76 34.47 -2.73 -1.31
CA GLU A 76 34.03 -2.30 -2.64
C GLU A 76 33.21 -3.42 -3.31
N GLY A 77 31.93 -3.52 -2.95
CA GLY A 77 30.92 -4.14 -3.78
C GLY A 77 30.47 -3.12 -4.83
N GLU A 78 30.49 -3.52 -6.09
CA GLU A 78 30.00 -2.73 -7.22
C GLU A 78 28.64 -2.08 -6.88
N LYS A 79 28.59 -0.74 -6.91
CA LYS A 79 27.33 0.00 -6.73
C LYS A 79 26.36 -0.47 -7.82
N PRO A 80 25.15 -0.96 -7.48
CA PRO A 80 24.19 -1.35 -8.49
C PRO A 80 23.85 -0.14 -9.35
N ASP A 81 24.10 -0.26 -10.65
CA ASP A 81 23.92 0.79 -11.64
C ASP A 81 22.48 1.35 -11.55
N SER A 82 22.33 2.60 -11.11
CA SER A 82 21.05 3.29 -10.90
C SER A 82 20.35 3.69 -12.20
N SER A 83 20.64 2.98 -13.29
CA SER A 83 20.42 3.41 -14.67
C SER A 83 19.20 2.79 -15.37
N HIS A 84 18.52 1.83 -14.73
CA HIS A 84 17.38 1.15 -15.37
C HIS A 84 16.07 1.93 -15.15
N PRO A 85 15.38 2.38 -16.22
CA PRO A 85 14.08 3.03 -16.10
C PRO A 85 13.03 2.15 -15.42
N LEU A 86 12.16 2.75 -14.61
CA LEU A 86 11.04 2.05 -13.97
C LEU A 86 9.81 2.05 -14.88
N TYR A 87 9.19 0.88 -15.03
CA TYR A 87 7.86 0.73 -15.62
C TYR A 87 6.83 0.60 -14.49
N VAL A 88 6.16 1.72 -14.18
CA VAL A 88 5.27 1.85 -13.02
C VAL A 88 3.82 1.57 -13.42
N LEU A 89 3.15 0.66 -12.70
CA LEU A 89 1.74 0.31 -12.92
C LEU A 89 0.94 0.39 -11.62
N PRO A 90 -0.23 1.06 -11.62
CA PRO A 90 -1.14 1.02 -10.49
C PRO A 90 -1.93 -0.29 -10.45
N LEU A 91 -2.27 -0.78 -9.26
CA LEU A 91 -3.11 -1.96 -9.06
C LEU A 91 -4.08 -1.79 -7.87
N TYR A 92 -5.37 -1.67 -8.18
CA TYR A 92 -6.45 -1.55 -7.19
C TYR A 92 -7.77 -2.04 -7.78
N SER A 93 -8.77 -2.34 -6.94
CA SER A 93 -9.99 -3.06 -7.35
C SER A 93 -10.83 -2.36 -8.41
N LEU A 94 -10.89 -1.02 -8.39
CA LEU A 94 -11.68 -0.21 -9.34
C LEU A 94 -11.00 -0.04 -10.70
N LEU A 95 -9.77 -0.52 -10.87
CA LEU A 95 -9.04 -0.39 -12.13
C LEU A 95 -9.68 -1.27 -13.21
N ALA A 96 -9.83 -0.77 -14.43
CA ALA A 96 -10.39 -1.55 -15.54
C ALA A 96 -9.62 -2.88 -15.75
N PRO A 97 -10.32 -4.01 -16.06
CA PRO A 97 -9.69 -5.33 -16.18
C PRO A 97 -8.51 -5.36 -17.15
N GLU A 98 -8.60 -4.64 -18.27
CA GLU A 98 -7.52 -4.54 -19.26
C GLU A 98 -6.24 -3.90 -18.69
N LYS A 99 -6.39 -2.91 -17.81
CA LYS A 99 -5.27 -2.24 -17.13
C LYS A 99 -4.70 -3.11 -16.03
N GLN A 100 -5.54 -3.82 -15.26
CA GLN A 100 -5.06 -4.83 -14.30
C GLN A 100 -4.26 -5.94 -14.99
N ALA A 101 -4.70 -6.39 -16.16
CA ALA A 101 -4.01 -7.43 -16.92
C ALA A 101 -2.57 -7.04 -17.33
N LYS A 102 -2.24 -5.74 -17.39
CA LYS A 102 -0.89 -5.27 -17.73
C LYS A 102 0.16 -5.70 -16.71
N VAL A 103 -0.20 -5.88 -15.43
CA VAL A 103 0.77 -6.29 -14.40
C VAL A 103 1.27 -7.72 -14.57
N PHE A 104 0.56 -8.56 -15.35
CA PHE A 104 1.00 -9.94 -15.65
C PHE A 104 1.82 -10.06 -16.92
N ARG A 105 1.87 -9.00 -17.74
CA ARG A 105 2.64 -9.00 -18.98
C ARG A 105 4.11 -8.69 -18.65
N PRO A 106 5.07 -9.26 -19.41
CA PRO A 106 6.48 -8.93 -19.23
C PRO A 106 6.70 -7.42 -19.44
N SER A 107 7.55 -6.82 -18.61
CA SER A 107 7.91 -5.41 -18.74
C SER A 107 8.72 -5.18 -20.02
N PRO A 108 8.67 -3.97 -20.60
CA PRO A 108 9.51 -3.61 -21.73
C PRO A 108 11.01 -3.88 -21.46
N PRO A 109 11.79 -4.27 -22.48
CA PRO A 109 13.21 -4.57 -22.31
C PRO A 109 13.97 -3.35 -21.77
N GLY A 110 14.89 -3.59 -20.85
CA GLY A 110 15.67 -2.53 -20.19
C GLY A 110 14.93 -1.76 -19.10
N THR A 111 13.69 -2.13 -18.77
CA THR A 111 12.93 -1.52 -17.66
C THR A 111 12.76 -2.49 -16.49
N ARG A 112 12.65 -1.93 -15.27
CA ARG A 112 12.25 -2.68 -14.07
C ARG A 112 10.78 -2.43 -13.77
N LEU A 113 9.99 -3.50 -13.64
CA LEU A 113 8.59 -3.42 -13.23
C LEU A 113 8.48 -2.90 -11.79
N CYS A 114 7.64 -1.89 -11.58
CA CYS A 114 7.23 -1.39 -10.27
C CYS A 114 5.71 -1.36 -10.23
N VAL A 115 5.11 -2.04 -9.25
CA VAL A 115 3.66 -2.06 -9.09
C VAL A 115 3.28 -1.32 -7.81
N VAL A 116 2.49 -0.27 -7.95
CA VAL A 116 1.92 0.47 -6.82
C VAL A 116 0.53 -0.11 -6.56
N ALA A 117 0.41 -0.91 -5.50
CA ALA A 117 -0.79 -1.68 -5.24
C ALA A 117 -1.42 -1.33 -3.89
N THR A 118 -2.75 -1.49 -3.82
CA THR A 118 -3.46 -1.56 -2.54
C THR A 118 -3.37 -2.97 -1.96
N ASN A 119 -4.14 -3.25 -0.89
CA ASN A 119 -4.27 -4.59 -0.32
C ASN A 119 -4.84 -5.64 -1.30
N VAL A 120 -5.20 -5.27 -2.53
CA VAL A 120 -5.51 -6.24 -3.61
C VAL A 120 -4.30 -7.14 -3.92
N ALA A 121 -3.08 -6.62 -3.83
CA ALA A 121 -1.88 -7.44 -4.02
C ALA A 121 -1.60 -8.39 -2.85
N GLU A 122 -2.28 -8.20 -1.70
CA GLU A 122 -2.13 -9.06 -0.53
C GLU A 122 -2.77 -10.42 -0.74
N THR A 123 -3.90 -10.49 -1.47
CA THR A 123 -4.73 -11.69 -1.63
C THR A 123 -4.70 -12.20 -3.07
N SER A 124 -4.55 -13.53 -3.21
CA SER A 124 -4.72 -14.37 -4.42
C SER A 124 -4.11 -13.95 -5.78
N LEU A 125 -3.46 -12.79 -5.88
CA LEU A 125 -2.76 -12.35 -7.09
C LEU A 125 -1.28 -12.71 -7.01
N THR A 126 -0.79 -13.42 -8.02
CA THR A 126 0.64 -13.71 -8.16
C THR A 126 1.17 -12.94 -9.34
N ILE A 127 1.84 -11.83 -9.06
CA ILE A 127 2.56 -11.05 -10.07
C ILE A 127 3.93 -11.72 -10.26
N PRO A 128 4.28 -12.17 -11.47
CA PRO A 128 5.58 -12.81 -11.71
C PRO A 128 6.72 -11.81 -11.55
N GLY A 129 7.88 -12.27 -11.05
CA GLY A 129 9.09 -11.46 -10.96
C GLY A 129 9.10 -10.41 -9.84
N VAL A 130 8.15 -10.44 -8.90
CA VAL A 130 8.21 -9.58 -7.71
C VAL A 130 9.26 -10.10 -6.74
N ARG A 131 10.37 -9.35 -6.63
CA ARG A 131 11.49 -9.65 -5.73
C ARG A 131 11.57 -8.71 -4.52
N TYR A 132 10.96 -7.54 -4.63
CA TYR A 132 11.03 -6.51 -3.60
C TYR A 132 9.61 -6.06 -3.26
N VAL A 133 9.30 -6.04 -1.97
CA VAL A 133 8.05 -5.47 -1.45
C VAL A 133 8.42 -4.30 -0.54
N VAL A 134 7.76 -3.17 -0.74
CA VAL A 134 7.82 -2.02 0.18
C VAL A 134 6.45 -1.94 0.86
N ASP A 135 6.41 -2.20 2.17
CA ASP A 135 5.17 -2.24 2.95
C ASP A 135 5.05 -1.01 3.84
N CYS A 136 4.01 -0.19 3.60
CA CYS A 136 3.70 0.96 4.43
C CYS A 136 3.05 0.60 5.78
N GLY A 137 2.61 -0.65 5.96
CA GLY A 137 1.97 -1.13 7.19
C GLY A 137 0.54 -0.60 7.40
N LYS A 138 0.04 0.28 6.54
CA LYS A 138 -1.31 0.83 6.59
C LYS A 138 -2.25 0.13 5.62
N VAL A 139 -3.54 0.26 5.89
CA VAL A 139 -4.63 -0.25 5.04
C VAL A 139 -5.88 0.60 5.22
N LYS A 140 -6.55 0.92 4.12
CA LYS A 140 -7.87 1.58 4.14
C LYS A 140 -8.93 0.48 4.29
N LYS A 141 -9.67 0.48 5.39
CA LYS A 141 -10.74 -0.49 5.66
C LYS A 141 -12.05 0.24 5.93
N ARG A 142 -13.17 -0.42 5.59
CA ARG A 142 -14.50 0.05 5.98
C ARG A 142 -14.67 -0.15 7.48
N PHE A 143 -14.94 0.93 8.19
CA PHE A 143 -15.25 0.99 9.61
C PHE A 143 -16.74 1.28 9.77
N TYR A 144 -17.44 0.41 10.47
CA TYR A 144 -18.85 0.60 10.80
C TYR A 144 -18.97 1.12 12.22
N ASP A 145 -19.55 2.30 12.36
CA ASP A 145 -19.90 2.85 13.66
C ASP A 145 -21.29 2.32 14.08
N LYS A 146 -21.30 1.55 15.17
CA LYS A 146 -22.51 0.90 15.69
C LYS A 146 -23.50 1.88 16.31
N VAL A 147 -23.04 3.06 16.73
CA VAL A 147 -23.88 4.07 17.39
C VAL A 147 -24.63 4.91 16.35
N THR A 148 -23.90 5.38 15.33
CA THR A 148 -24.47 6.23 14.28
C THR A 148 -25.08 5.44 13.12
N GLY A 149 -24.72 4.15 12.98
CA GLY A 149 -25.14 3.32 11.84
C GLY A 149 -24.40 3.66 10.54
N ILE A 150 -23.37 4.50 10.59
CA ILE A 150 -22.66 4.99 9.41
C ILE A 150 -21.42 4.12 9.13
N SER A 151 -21.26 3.73 7.86
CA SER A 151 -20.03 3.12 7.35
C SER A 151 -19.11 4.19 6.77
N SER A 152 -17.89 4.29 7.26
CA SER A 152 -16.85 5.18 6.74
C SER A 152 -15.59 4.41 6.37
N PHE A 153 -14.72 4.97 5.53
CA PHE A 153 -13.41 4.39 5.26
C PHE A 153 -12.35 5.05 6.13
N LYS A 154 -11.62 4.27 6.91
CA LYS A 154 -10.52 4.75 7.75
C LYS A 154 -9.21 4.07 7.37
N VAL A 155 -8.14 4.85 7.39
CA VAL A 155 -6.77 4.32 7.26
C VAL A 155 -6.30 3.87 8.63
N MET A 156 -5.94 2.60 8.74
CA MET A 156 -5.54 1.98 10.01
C MET A 156 -4.29 1.13 9.81
N TRP A 157 -3.64 0.74 10.90
CA TRP A 157 -2.57 -0.24 10.86
C TRP A 157 -3.11 -1.59 10.39
N THR A 158 -2.27 -2.32 9.64
CA THR A 158 -2.57 -3.69 9.25
C THR A 158 -2.25 -4.67 10.38
N SER A 159 -2.67 -5.92 10.26
CA SER A 159 -2.32 -6.97 11.23
C SER A 159 -0.95 -7.58 10.92
N GLN A 160 -0.28 -8.16 11.91
CA GLN A 160 1.00 -8.86 11.71
C GLN A 160 0.88 -9.94 10.63
N ALA A 161 -0.20 -10.73 10.65
CA ALA A 161 -0.48 -11.73 9.62
C ALA A 161 -0.57 -11.14 8.20
N SER A 162 -1.14 -9.93 8.06
CA SER A 162 -1.29 -9.26 6.76
C SER A 162 0.04 -8.72 6.25
N ALA A 163 0.82 -8.07 7.12
CA ALA A 163 2.18 -7.64 6.81
C ALA A 163 3.10 -8.82 6.44
N ASN A 164 2.94 -9.97 7.11
CA ASN A 164 3.67 -11.20 6.78
C ASN A 164 3.22 -11.77 5.42
N GLN A 165 1.93 -11.72 5.09
CA GLN A 165 1.43 -12.09 3.75
C GLN A 165 2.00 -11.20 2.66
N ARG A 166 2.07 -9.88 2.89
CA ARG A 166 2.70 -8.91 1.98
C ARG A 166 4.19 -9.23 1.78
N ALA A 167 4.93 -9.47 2.86
CA ALA A 167 6.33 -9.89 2.77
C ALA A 167 6.50 -11.18 1.96
N GLY A 168 5.59 -12.14 2.13
CA GLY A 168 5.56 -13.39 1.36
C GLY A 168 5.31 -13.22 -0.14
N ARG A 169 4.94 -12.03 -0.63
CA ARG A 169 4.81 -11.75 -2.07
C ARG A 169 6.16 -11.60 -2.76
N ALA A 170 7.19 -11.14 -2.05
CA ALA A 170 8.56 -11.01 -2.58
C ALA A 170 9.26 -12.36 -2.80
N GLY A 171 8.84 -13.41 -2.08
CA GLY A 171 9.50 -14.71 -2.05
C GLY A 171 8.81 -15.83 -2.82
N ARG A 172 7.93 -15.51 -3.79
CA ARG A 172 7.11 -16.52 -4.47
C ARG A 172 7.85 -17.32 -5.53
N THR A 173 8.70 -16.65 -6.30
CA THR A 173 9.39 -17.24 -7.46
C THR A 173 10.89 -17.37 -7.22
N GLU A 174 11.47 -16.42 -6.49
CA GLU A 174 12.89 -16.32 -6.19
C GLU A 174 13.09 -15.73 -4.79
N PRO A 175 14.31 -15.78 -4.20
CA PRO A 175 14.62 -15.06 -2.97
C PRO A 175 14.39 -13.56 -3.14
N GLY A 176 13.58 -12.99 -2.25
CA GLY A 176 13.20 -11.59 -2.26
C GLY A 176 13.33 -10.90 -0.90
N HIS A 177 13.21 -9.58 -0.91
CA HIS A 177 13.31 -8.72 0.27
C HIS A 177 12.02 -7.96 0.50
N CYS A 178 11.67 -7.80 1.78
CA CYS A 178 10.56 -6.94 2.21
C CYS A 178 11.13 -5.79 3.05
N TYR A 179 10.88 -4.57 2.61
CA TYR A 179 11.22 -3.33 3.30
C TYR A 179 9.96 -2.79 3.97
N ARG A 180 9.95 -2.73 5.30
CA ARG A 180 8.84 -2.18 6.08
C ARG A 180 9.14 -0.73 6.40
N LEU A 181 8.20 0.17 6.12
CA LEU A 181 8.32 1.61 6.42
C LEU A 181 7.92 1.94 7.87
N TYR A 182 8.11 0.99 8.78
CA TYR A 182 7.79 1.09 10.20
C TYR A 182 8.76 0.23 11.00
N SER A 183 9.02 0.62 12.25
CA SER A 183 10.01 -0.03 13.11
C SER A 183 9.52 -1.40 13.61
N SER A 184 10.46 -2.21 14.10
CA SER A 184 10.14 -3.48 14.77
C SER A 184 9.28 -3.28 16.02
N ALA A 185 9.47 -2.18 16.75
CA ALA A 185 8.62 -1.81 17.89
C ALA A 185 7.16 -1.60 17.45
N VAL A 186 6.95 -0.78 16.42
CA VAL A 186 5.61 -0.53 15.87
C VAL A 186 4.98 -1.81 15.31
N PHE A 187 5.77 -2.69 14.70
CA PHE A 187 5.27 -3.99 14.22
C PHE A 187 4.80 -4.91 15.36
N SER A 188 5.49 -4.90 16.50
CA SER A 188 5.10 -5.69 17.68
C SER A 188 3.77 -5.22 18.26
N ASP A 189 3.44 -3.93 18.12
CA ASP A 189 2.17 -3.34 18.57
C ASP A 189 0.99 -3.66 17.62
N PHE A 190 1.24 -4.24 16.44
CA PHE A 190 0.15 -4.62 15.54
C PHE A 190 -0.63 -5.80 16.09
N GLU A 191 -1.94 -5.82 15.84
CA GLU A 191 -2.79 -6.98 16.09
C GLU A 191 -2.24 -8.22 15.35
N PRO A 192 -2.13 -9.39 16.01
CA PRO A 192 -1.61 -10.60 15.37
C PRO A 192 -2.39 -10.99 14.11
N PHE A 193 -3.73 -10.93 14.19
CA PHE A 193 -4.65 -11.27 13.11
C PHE A 193 -5.68 -10.17 12.92
N SER A 194 -6.14 -9.98 11.69
CA SER A 194 -7.28 -9.10 11.44
C SER A 194 -8.54 -9.72 12.03
N ALA A 195 -9.33 -8.91 12.76
CA ALA A 195 -10.61 -9.36 13.29
C ALA A 195 -11.52 -9.93 12.17
N PRO A 196 -12.34 -10.96 12.47
CA PRO A 196 -13.26 -11.53 11.50
C PRO A 196 -14.16 -10.47 10.85
N GLU A 197 -14.56 -10.71 9.60
CA GLU A 197 -15.40 -9.75 8.88
C GLU A 197 -16.81 -9.64 9.48
N ILE A 198 -17.35 -10.77 9.94
CA ILE A 198 -18.69 -10.90 10.55
C ILE A 198 -18.86 -10.05 11.82
N THR A 199 -17.78 -9.69 12.51
CA THR A 199 -17.83 -8.86 13.72
C THR A 199 -17.72 -7.35 13.43
N ARG A 200 -17.39 -6.97 12.19
CA ARG A 200 -17.06 -5.59 11.80
C ARG A 200 -18.02 -4.99 10.77
N ARG A 201 -18.85 -5.80 10.14
CA ARG A 201 -19.84 -5.34 9.16
C ARG A 201 -21.27 -5.55 9.71
N PRO A 202 -22.24 -4.72 9.28
CA PRO A 202 -23.64 -5.03 9.45
C PRO A 202 -23.96 -6.42 8.89
N VAL A 203 -24.81 -7.17 9.60
CA VAL A 203 -25.13 -8.57 9.30
C VAL A 203 -26.54 -8.72 8.71
N ASP A 204 -27.15 -7.62 8.27
CA ASP A 204 -28.54 -7.59 7.78
C ASP A 204 -28.72 -8.50 6.56
N ASP A 205 -27.82 -8.38 5.59
CA ASP A 205 -27.81 -9.22 4.39
C ASP A 205 -27.63 -10.71 4.72
N LEU A 206 -26.75 -11.01 5.67
CA LEU A 206 -26.53 -12.37 6.16
C LEU A 206 -27.79 -12.94 6.83
N ILE A 207 -28.42 -12.18 7.73
CA ILE A 207 -29.66 -12.61 8.42
C ILE A 207 -30.78 -12.83 7.41
N LEU A 208 -30.95 -11.91 6.46
CA LEU A 208 -31.96 -12.02 5.42
C LEU A 208 -31.76 -13.27 4.58
N GLN A 209 -30.53 -13.53 4.14
CA GLN A 209 -30.18 -14.73 3.38
C GLN A 209 -30.41 -16.01 4.18
N MET A 210 -30.05 -16.04 5.47
CA MET A 210 -30.26 -17.21 6.33
C MET A 210 -31.75 -17.49 6.56
N LYS A 211 -32.57 -16.46 6.77
CA LYS A 211 -34.03 -16.62 6.88
C LYS A 211 -34.66 -17.07 5.56
N ALA A 212 -34.15 -16.61 4.42
CA ALA A 212 -34.56 -17.11 3.11
C ALA A 212 -34.21 -18.60 2.89
N LEU A 213 -33.20 -19.12 3.59
CA LEU A 213 -32.83 -20.54 3.64
C LEU A 213 -33.58 -21.33 4.73
N ASN A 214 -34.68 -20.79 5.27
CA ASN A 214 -35.48 -21.40 6.35
C ASN A 214 -34.73 -21.59 7.69
N ILE A 215 -33.67 -20.82 7.93
CA ILE A 215 -33.01 -20.76 9.24
C ILE A 215 -33.65 -19.62 10.05
N GLU A 216 -34.69 -19.95 10.81
CA GLU A 216 -35.45 -18.95 11.57
C GLU A 216 -34.66 -18.37 12.75
N LYS A 217 -34.01 -19.24 13.53
CA LYS A 217 -33.26 -18.87 14.75
C LYS A 217 -31.78 -18.69 14.44
N VAL A 218 -31.44 -17.57 13.81
CA VAL A 218 -30.05 -17.23 13.45
C VAL A 218 -29.13 -17.18 14.69
N ILE A 219 -29.64 -16.77 15.84
CA ILE A 219 -28.89 -16.74 17.11
C ILE A 219 -28.34 -18.12 17.54
N ASN A 220 -29.02 -19.21 17.16
CA ASN A 220 -28.62 -20.57 17.50
C ASN A 220 -27.76 -21.22 16.40
N PHE A 221 -27.45 -20.49 15.33
CA PHE A 221 -26.66 -21.04 14.24
C PHE A 221 -25.19 -21.20 14.67
N PRO A 222 -24.55 -22.35 14.39
CA PRO A 222 -23.20 -22.65 14.84
C PRO A 222 -22.14 -21.94 13.98
N PHE A 223 -21.98 -20.63 14.16
CA PHE A 223 -20.92 -19.86 13.49
C PHE A 223 -19.53 -20.23 14.02
N PRO A 224 -18.48 -20.29 13.16
CA PRO A 224 -17.09 -20.39 13.61
C PRO A 224 -16.68 -19.23 14.53
N THR A 225 -17.20 -18.04 14.25
CA THR A 225 -17.14 -16.90 15.15
C THR A 225 -18.50 -16.20 15.09
N PRO A 226 -19.28 -16.19 16.19
CA PRO A 226 -20.60 -15.61 16.18
C PRO A 226 -20.54 -14.08 16.05
N PRO A 227 -21.50 -13.46 15.33
CA PRO A 227 -21.67 -12.02 15.36
C PRO A 227 -22.08 -11.54 16.76
N PRO A 228 -21.80 -10.28 17.12
CA PRO A 228 -22.30 -9.70 18.37
C PRO A 228 -23.83 -9.74 18.44
N SER A 229 -24.39 -10.08 19.61
CA SER A 229 -25.85 -10.17 19.78
C SER A 229 -26.56 -8.86 19.48
N ASP A 230 -25.95 -7.71 19.79
CA ASP A 230 -26.50 -6.39 19.49
C ASP A 230 -26.59 -6.15 17.98
N ALA A 231 -25.62 -6.66 17.22
CA ALA A 231 -25.64 -6.56 15.76
C ALA A 231 -26.74 -7.43 15.15
N LEU A 232 -27.01 -8.61 15.73
CA LEU A 232 -28.13 -9.46 15.31
C LEU A 232 -29.48 -8.78 15.55
N LYS A 233 -29.68 -8.19 16.74
CA LYS A 233 -30.92 -7.48 17.09
C LYS A 233 -31.16 -6.27 16.19
N ALA A 234 -30.13 -5.41 16.04
CA ALA A 234 -30.22 -4.22 15.19
C ALA A 234 -30.56 -4.58 13.75
N ALA A 235 -29.99 -5.67 13.24
CA ALA A 235 -30.26 -6.16 11.90
C ALA A 235 -31.69 -6.71 11.73
N GLU A 236 -32.22 -7.44 12.72
CA GLU A 236 -33.62 -7.87 12.70
C GLU A 236 -34.60 -6.69 12.76
N GLU A 237 -34.33 -5.71 13.63
CA GLU A 237 -35.13 -4.48 13.74
C GLU A 237 -35.13 -3.71 12.41
N LEU A 238 -33.96 -3.56 11.77
CA LEU A 238 -33.84 -2.91 10.47
C LEU A 238 -34.63 -3.64 9.39
N LEU A 239 -34.49 -4.96 9.30
CA LEU A 239 -35.20 -5.76 8.30
C LEU A 239 -36.72 -5.77 8.50
N ILE A 240 -37.19 -5.69 9.75
CA ILE A 240 -38.62 -5.50 10.06
C ILE A 240 -39.08 -4.10 9.62
N ALA A 241 -38.29 -3.06 9.93
CA ALA A 241 -38.60 -1.69 9.54
C ALA A 241 -38.65 -1.51 8.01
N LEU A 242 -37.81 -2.23 7.27
CA LEU A 242 -37.80 -2.26 5.80
C LEU A 242 -38.93 -3.13 5.21
N GLY A 243 -39.70 -3.84 6.04
CA GLY A 243 -40.75 -4.76 5.59
C GLY A 243 -40.25 -6.07 4.98
N ALA A 244 -38.94 -6.34 5.05
CA ALA A 244 -38.33 -7.58 4.57
C ALA A 244 -38.63 -8.76 5.51
N LEU A 245 -38.82 -8.50 6.80
CA LEU A 245 -39.24 -9.47 7.81
C LEU A 245 -40.53 -9.04 8.49
N LYS A 246 -41.30 -10.02 8.96
CA LYS A 246 -42.46 -9.78 9.83
C LYS A 246 -42.02 -9.83 11.28
N THR A 247 -42.67 -9.04 12.14
CA THR A 247 -42.56 -9.20 13.59
C THR A 247 -42.95 -10.64 13.94
N PRO A 248 -42.20 -11.33 14.82
CA PRO A 248 -42.55 -12.69 15.21
C PRO A 248 -43.96 -12.68 15.81
N THR A 249 -44.88 -13.40 15.17
CA THR A 249 -46.22 -13.62 15.72
C THR A 249 -46.06 -14.39 17.01
N THR A 250 -46.52 -13.81 18.11
CA THR A 250 -46.45 -14.39 19.46
C THR A 250 -47.32 -15.64 19.56
#